data_AF-A0A2E0WYI4-F1
#
_entry.id   AF-A0A2E0WYI4-F1
#
_cell.length_a   1.000
_cell.length_b   1.000
_cell.length_c   1.000
_cell.angle_alpha   90.00
_cell.angle_beta   90.00
_cell.angle_gamma   90.00
#
_symmetry.space_group_name_H-M   'P 1'
#
loop_
_entity.id
_entity.type
_entity.pdbx_description
1 polymer ?
#
loop_
_entity_poly.entity_id
_entity_poly.type
_entity_poly.pdbx_seq_one_letter_code
_entity_poly.pdbx_strand_id
1 'polypeptide(L)'
;MSSPVLTTARTNCPPDDAAMTRVGQAASARFSLRAFTSLLLTASFAVLCVSGVLLFLTPRGRTANWTGWTMWGLDKHEWGAVHVNNGLLFIAIAVTHLALNWSVLVRYLRNKRVAGINKKRELALAGLVAAVCVAGPIYGIPPFSSLMSAGEQIKDYWDETAAADNAEPPVPHAEEFTLAELAEHVGLSADEIAAALELAGYDTADEAQSVGEIAAQQGATPSELLALVRAAYPETRGWGRIGAAHDEPGEASDEQAHGPGRWSEGAGRGMGQGRGMGRGRGAGAGAGQGRWNTGGHAE
;
A
#
# COMPACT_ATOMS: atom_id res chain seq x y z
N MET A 1 -58.28 -20.15 78.88
CA MET A 1 -58.94 -18.83 78.77
C MET A 1 -58.93 -18.47 77.27
N SER A 2 -59.80 -19.03 76.43
CA SER A 2 -61.23 -18.68 76.22
C SER A 2 -61.39 -17.17 76.02
N SER A 3 -61.30 -16.67 74.78
CA SER A 3 -62.41 -16.36 73.83
C SER A 3 -62.94 -14.91 74.00
N PRO A 4 -63.74 -14.30 73.09
CA PRO A 4 -63.79 -14.31 71.60
C PRO A 4 -64.16 -12.90 70.98
N VAL A 5 -64.63 -12.91 69.71
CA VAL A 5 -65.50 -11.94 68.96
C VAL A 5 -64.78 -10.91 68.06
N LEU A 6 -64.73 -11.01 66.70
CA LEU A 6 -65.71 -10.98 65.57
C LEU A 6 -66.28 -9.60 65.16
N THR A 7 -66.25 -9.36 63.83
CA THR A 7 -67.12 -8.46 63.03
C THR A 7 -66.75 -6.96 63.02
N THR A 8 -66.63 -6.22 61.90
CA THR A 8 -67.46 -6.09 60.68
C THR A 8 -66.65 -5.55 59.49
N ALA A 9 -67.09 -5.90 58.28
CA ALA A 9 -66.71 -5.26 57.01
C ALA A 9 -67.29 -3.84 56.86
N ARG A 10 -66.53 -2.93 56.24
CA ARG A 10 -67.05 -1.87 55.37
C ARG A 10 -66.07 -1.59 54.24
N THR A 11 -66.59 -1.80 53.03
CA THR A 11 -66.15 -1.30 51.74
C THR A 11 -65.91 0.20 51.78
N ASN A 12 -64.79 0.66 51.23
CA ASN A 12 -64.61 2.00 50.65
C ASN A 12 -63.47 1.94 49.63
N CYS A 13 -63.83 1.75 48.36
CA CYS A 13 -63.09 2.31 47.22
C CYS A 13 -63.63 3.75 47.05
N PRO A 14 -62.78 4.78 46.91
CA PRO A 14 -62.39 5.27 45.57
C PRO A 14 -61.01 6.00 45.56
N PRO A 15 -60.59 6.63 44.44
CA PRO A 15 -60.90 6.36 43.03
C PRO A 15 -59.65 5.92 42.23
N ASP A 16 -59.90 5.15 41.18
CA ASP A 16 -59.06 5.15 39.98
C ASP A 16 -59.06 6.58 39.42
N ASP A 17 -57.95 7.31 39.52
CA ASP A 17 -57.59 8.50 38.71
C ASP A 17 -56.49 9.35 39.40
N ALA A 18 -55.24 8.88 39.49
CA ALA A 18 -54.08 9.76 39.75
C ALA A 18 -52.74 9.03 39.56
N ALA A 19 -52.36 8.77 38.31
CA ALA A 19 -50.98 8.74 37.81
C ALA A 19 -51.04 8.40 36.32
N MET A 20 -51.81 9.14 35.52
CA MET A 20 -51.24 10.22 34.72
C MET A 20 -49.79 9.93 34.33
N THR A 21 -49.63 9.50 33.08
CA THR A 21 -48.44 9.74 32.25
C THR A 21 -47.13 9.23 32.85
N ARG A 22 -46.82 7.95 32.60
CA ARG A 22 -45.46 7.63 32.16
C ARG A 22 -45.27 8.30 30.79
N VAL A 23 -45.05 9.61 30.79
CA VAL A 23 -44.32 10.25 29.69
C VAL A 23 -43.05 9.43 29.63
N GLY A 24 -42.92 8.64 28.57
CA GLY A 24 -41.67 7.96 28.27
C GLY A 24 -40.61 9.03 28.34
N GLN A 25 -39.81 8.99 29.40
CA GLN A 25 -38.58 9.76 29.46
C GLN A 25 -37.75 9.18 28.32
N ALA A 26 -37.88 9.79 27.14
CA ALA A 26 -36.85 9.73 26.14
C ALA A 26 -35.65 10.39 26.81
N ALA A 27 -34.88 9.58 27.53
CA ALA A 27 -33.62 9.98 28.09
C ALA A 27 -32.80 10.46 26.89
N SER A 28 -32.61 11.78 26.75
CA SER A 28 -31.70 12.31 25.75
C SER A 28 -30.35 11.66 26.02
N ALA A 29 -29.93 10.74 25.16
CA ALA A 29 -28.68 10.03 25.35
C ALA A 29 -27.57 11.05 25.26
N ARG A 30 -26.96 11.41 26.40
CA ARG A 30 -25.77 12.28 26.41
C ARG A 30 -24.68 11.58 25.61
N PHE A 31 -24.13 12.26 24.61
CA PHE A 31 -23.07 11.73 23.76
C PHE A 31 -21.90 11.26 24.63
N SER A 32 -21.52 10.00 24.48
CA SER A 32 -20.39 9.40 25.19
C SER A 32 -19.17 9.40 24.29
N LEU A 33 -18.22 10.30 24.55
CA LEU A 33 -16.97 10.39 23.80
C LEU A 33 -16.17 9.07 23.86
N ARG A 34 -16.24 8.32 24.97
CA ARG A 34 -15.60 7.00 25.11
C ARG A 34 -16.24 5.94 24.22
N ALA A 35 -17.58 5.92 24.15
CA ALA A 35 -18.29 4.99 23.28
C ALA A 35 -18.05 5.35 21.80
N PHE A 36 -18.15 6.63 21.46
CA PHE A 36 -17.88 7.13 20.11
C PHE A 36 -16.48 6.77 19.64
N THR A 37 -15.43 7.09 20.40
CA THR A 37 -14.04 6.77 20.02
C THR A 37 -13.81 5.28 19.87
N SER A 38 -14.44 4.43 20.69
CA SER A 38 -14.31 2.98 20.57
C SER A 38 -15.02 2.42 19.33
N LEU A 39 -16.24 2.90 19.03
CA LEU A 39 -16.99 2.51 17.84
C LEU A 39 -16.29 2.98 16.56
N LEU A 40 -15.81 4.23 16.55
CA LEU A 40 -15.08 4.79 15.41
C LEU A 40 -13.75 4.05 15.19
N LEU A 41 -13.01 3.73 16.25
CA LEU A 41 -11.79 2.92 16.16
C LEU A 41 -12.09 1.54 15.53
N THR A 42 -13.19 0.90 15.92
CA THR A 42 -13.62 -0.40 15.39
C THR A 42 -14.00 -0.30 13.91
N ALA A 43 -14.76 0.73 13.52
CA ALA A 43 -15.13 0.96 12.13
C ALA A 43 -13.90 1.26 11.26
N SER A 44 -13.00 2.14 11.72
CA SER A 44 -11.75 2.45 11.01
C SER A 44 -10.84 1.23 10.89
N PHE A 45 -10.78 0.36 11.91
CA PHE A 45 -10.06 -0.92 11.81
C PHE A 45 -10.61 -1.80 10.67
N ALA A 46 -11.93 -1.94 10.57
CA ALA A 46 -12.55 -2.72 9.50
C ALA A 46 -12.19 -2.16 8.11
N VAL A 47 -12.24 -0.83 7.95
CA VAL A 47 -11.84 -0.18 6.69
C VAL A 47 -10.35 -0.41 6.39
N LEU A 48 -9.46 -0.36 7.39
CA LEU A 48 -8.03 -0.68 7.20
C LEU A 48 -7.81 -2.14 6.78
N CYS A 49 -8.54 -3.08 7.36
CA CYS A 49 -8.45 -4.49 6.97
C CYS A 49 -8.89 -4.69 5.53
N VAL A 50 -10.04 -4.15 5.14
CA VAL A 50 -10.56 -4.29 3.77
C VAL A 50 -9.58 -3.64 2.78
N SER A 51 -9.26 -2.36 2.97
CA SER A 51 -8.34 -1.65 2.07
C SER A 51 -6.95 -2.28 2.04
N GLY A 52 -6.43 -2.79 3.16
CA GLY A 52 -5.14 -3.50 3.20
C GLY A 52 -5.16 -4.82 2.43
N VAL A 53 -6.24 -5.59 2.52
CA VAL A 53 -6.41 -6.81 1.70
C VAL A 53 -6.50 -6.46 0.23
N LEU A 54 -7.27 -5.46 -0.15
CA LEU A 54 -7.39 -5.05 -1.55
C LEU A 54 -6.05 -4.57 -2.11
N LEU A 55 -5.31 -3.76 -1.35
CA LEU A 55 -3.95 -3.32 -1.72
C LEU A 55 -2.97 -4.49 -1.82
N PHE A 56 -3.12 -5.53 -1.00
CA PHE A 56 -2.32 -6.75 -1.11
C PHE A 56 -2.61 -7.54 -2.39
N LEU A 57 -3.86 -7.52 -2.88
CA LEU A 57 -4.30 -8.22 -4.09
C LEU A 57 -4.06 -7.40 -5.38
N THR A 58 -3.83 -6.09 -5.28
CA THR A 58 -3.66 -5.24 -6.45
C THR A 58 -2.43 -5.58 -7.30
N PRO A 59 -2.49 -5.41 -8.63
CA PRO A 59 -1.33 -5.49 -9.50
C PRO A 59 -0.24 -4.48 -9.14
N ARG A 60 0.95 -4.62 -9.74
CA ARG A 60 2.01 -3.59 -9.70
C ARG A 60 1.48 -2.28 -10.27
N GLY A 61 2.03 -1.15 -9.82
CA GLY A 61 1.54 0.19 -10.20
C GLY A 61 1.48 0.38 -11.72
N ARG A 62 2.56 -0.01 -12.40
CA ARG A 62 2.65 -0.02 -13.87
C ARG A 62 1.48 -0.74 -14.54
N THR A 63 1.26 -2.01 -14.19
CA THR A 63 0.20 -2.83 -14.77
C THR A 63 -1.17 -2.27 -14.41
N ALA A 64 -1.36 -1.82 -13.16
CA ALA A 64 -2.62 -1.23 -12.71
C ALA A 64 -3.00 0.01 -13.53
N ASN A 65 -2.06 0.93 -13.73
CA ASN A 65 -2.29 2.15 -14.49
C ASN A 65 -2.49 1.86 -15.98
N TRP A 66 -1.66 0.97 -16.54
CA TRP A 66 -1.65 0.66 -17.96
C TRP A 66 -2.92 -0.07 -18.43
N THR A 67 -3.41 -1.03 -17.63
CA THR A 67 -4.62 -1.80 -17.96
C THR A 67 -5.91 -1.19 -17.41
N GLY A 68 -5.83 -0.02 -16.74
CA GLY A 68 -6.99 0.59 -16.08
C GLY A 68 -7.62 -0.30 -15.00
N TRP A 69 -6.79 -0.99 -14.21
CA TRP A 69 -7.27 -1.90 -13.18
C TRP A 69 -8.16 -1.16 -12.16
N THR A 70 -9.35 -1.72 -11.92
CA THR A 70 -10.26 -1.23 -10.88
C THR A 70 -10.83 -2.39 -10.07
N MET A 71 -11.17 -2.13 -8.82
CA MET A 71 -11.90 -3.07 -7.97
C MET A 71 -12.94 -2.33 -7.15
N TRP A 72 -14.20 -2.78 -7.25
CA TRP A 72 -15.38 -2.09 -6.70
C TRP A 72 -15.50 -0.63 -7.16
N GLY A 73 -15.09 -0.37 -8.41
CA GLY A 73 -15.18 0.95 -9.03
C GLY A 73 -14.12 1.95 -8.55
N LEU A 74 -13.14 1.51 -7.77
CA LEU A 74 -11.99 2.32 -7.39
C LEU A 74 -10.71 1.76 -8.00
N ASP A 75 -9.83 2.66 -8.44
CA ASP A 75 -8.50 2.30 -8.91
C ASP A 75 -7.53 2.03 -7.74
N LYS A 76 -6.30 1.64 -8.07
CA LYS A 76 -5.25 1.35 -7.08
C LYS A 76 -4.89 2.57 -6.22
N HIS A 77 -4.82 3.75 -6.80
CA HIS A 77 -4.45 5.00 -6.11
C HIS A 77 -5.56 5.44 -5.16
N GLU A 78 -6.81 5.31 -5.58
CA GLU A 78 -7.98 5.60 -4.76
C GLU A 78 -8.06 4.65 -3.55
N TRP A 79 -7.83 3.35 -3.75
CA TRP A 79 -7.69 2.41 -2.63
C TRP A 79 -6.52 2.77 -1.70
N GLY A 80 -5.41 3.23 -2.28
CA GLY A 80 -4.27 3.77 -1.54
C GLY A 80 -4.66 4.98 -0.69
N ALA A 81 -5.40 5.93 -1.27
CA ALA A 81 -5.87 7.14 -0.59
C ALA A 81 -6.85 6.80 0.54
N VAL A 82 -7.78 5.87 0.32
CA VAL A 82 -8.68 5.35 1.37
C VAL A 82 -7.87 4.75 2.52
N HIS A 83 -6.88 3.91 2.23
CA HIS A 83 -6.06 3.26 3.25
C HIS A 83 -5.24 4.26 4.07
N VAL A 84 -4.54 5.19 3.41
CA VAL A 84 -3.66 6.16 4.06
C VAL A 84 -4.46 7.16 4.90
N ASN A 85 -5.53 7.75 4.35
CA ASN A 85 -6.36 8.70 5.08
C ASN A 85 -7.05 8.05 6.28
N ASN A 86 -7.60 6.85 6.10
CA ASN A 86 -8.19 6.11 7.20
C ASN A 86 -7.14 5.62 8.22
N GLY A 87 -5.90 5.35 7.79
CA GLY A 87 -4.78 5.03 8.67
C GLY A 87 -4.39 6.20 9.58
N LEU A 88 -4.31 7.42 9.01
CA LEU A 88 -4.08 8.64 9.78
C LEU A 88 -5.21 8.87 10.80
N LEU A 89 -6.47 8.72 10.37
CA LEU A 89 -7.64 8.78 11.25
C LEU A 89 -7.55 7.74 12.38
N PHE A 90 -7.22 6.49 12.04
CA PHE A 90 -7.09 5.39 13.00
C PHE A 90 -6.04 5.69 14.07
N ILE A 91 -4.86 6.22 13.69
CA ILE A 91 -3.81 6.63 14.63
C ILE A 91 -4.32 7.73 15.56
N ALA A 92 -4.95 8.78 15.02
CA ALA A 92 -5.48 9.88 15.82
C ALA A 92 -6.53 9.41 16.84
N ILE A 93 -7.44 8.51 16.42
CA ILE A 93 -8.45 7.93 17.31
C ILE A 93 -7.80 6.97 18.32
N ALA A 94 -6.81 6.18 17.93
CA ALA A 94 -6.12 5.25 18.83
C ALA A 94 -5.39 6.01 19.95
N VAL A 95 -4.73 7.13 19.63
CA VAL A 95 -4.12 8.03 20.63
C VAL A 95 -5.19 8.62 21.55
N THR A 96 -6.29 9.12 20.98
CA THR A 96 -7.41 9.65 21.76
C THR A 96 -8.02 8.59 22.68
N HIS A 97 -8.23 7.38 22.18
CA HIS A 97 -8.73 6.24 22.91
C HIS A 97 -7.78 5.86 24.06
N LEU A 98 -6.48 5.84 23.81
CA LEU A 98 -5.46 5.57 24.82
C LEU A 98 -5.44 6.64 25.91
N ALA A 99 -5.54 7.92 25.54
CA ALA A 99 -5.60 9.02 26.50
C ALA A 99 -6.86 8.96 27.39
N LEU A 100 -8.03 8.73 26.78
CA LEU A 100 -9.31 8.61 27.51
C LEU A 100 -9.37 7.40 28.47
N ASN A 101 -8.57 6.37 28.19
CA ASN A 101 -8.49 5.12 28.94
C ASN A 101 -7.14 4.92 29.66
N TRP A 102 -6.32 5.96 29.79
CA TRP A 102 -4.96 5.85 30.35
C TRP A 102 -4.95 5.32 31.79
N SER A 103 -5.88 5.78 32.61
CA SER A 103 -6.02 5.32 34.00
C SER A 103 -6.35 3.82 34.10
N VAL A 104 -7.13 3.30 33.14
CA VAL A 104 -7.47 1.89 33.03
C VAL A 104 -6.23 1.08 32.64
N LEU A 105 -5.47 1.56 31.64
CA LEU A 105 -4.22 0.92 31.21
C LEU A 105 -3.19 0.83 32.34
N VAL A 106 -2.94 1.94 33.05
CA VAL A 106 -2.00 1.98 34.18
C VAL A 106 -2.45 1.04 35.30
N ARG A 107 -3.75 0.89 35.53
CA ARG A 107 -4.29 -0.06 36.50
C ARG A 107 -4.06 -1.52 36.10
N TYR A 108 -4.06 -1.87 34.82
CA TYR A 108 -3.67 -3.21 34.36
C TYR A 108 -2.20 -3.50 34.65
N LEU A 109 -1.34 -2.49 34.48
CA LEU A 109 0.10 -2.62 34.69
C LEU A 109 0.52 -2.48 36.16
N ARG A 110 -0.24 -1.81 37.03
CA ARG A 110 0.15 -1.54 38.42
C ARG A 110 -0.84 -2.11 39.42
N ASN A 111 -0.37 -2.95 40.33
CA ASN A 111 -1.17 -3.38 41.47
C ASN A 111 -1.09 -2.34 42.60
N LYS A 112 -2.22 -1.98 43.21
CA LYS A 112 -2.23 -1.11 44.41
C LYS A 112 -1.78 -1.84 45.68
N ARG A 113 -1.77 -3.19 45.68
CA ARG A 113 -1.49 -4.03 46.85
C ARG A 113 -0.05 -4.56 46.92
N VAL A 114 0.72 -4.46 45.84
CA VAL A 114 2.12 -4.92 45.77
C VAL A 114 2.90 -3.89 44.96
N ALA A 115 4.05 -3.43 45.49
CA ALA A 115 4.92 -2.51 44.77
C ALA A 115 5.48 -3.18 43.50
N GLY A 116 5.23 -2.59 42.32
CA GLY A 116 5.79 -3.02 41.04
C GLY A 116 4.77 -3.20 39.90
N ILE A 117 5.29 -3.55 38.73
CA ILE A 117 4.50 -3.88 37.54
C ILE A 117 3.84 -5.26 37.75
N ASN A 118 2.51 -5.29 37.72
CA ASN A 118 1.71 -6.50 37.60
C ASN A 118 1.80 -7.01 36.15
N LYS A 119 1.72 -8.33 35.93
CA LYS A 119 1.70 -8.91 34.56
C LYS A 119 3.01 -8.79 33.75
N LYS A 120 4.17 -8.86 34.42
CA LYS A 120 5.50 -8.78 33.76
C LYS A 120 5.72 -9.85 32.69
N ARG A 121 5.20 -11.06 32.88
CA ARG A 121 5.34 -12.16 31.91
C ARG A 121 4.53 -11.88 30.65
N GLU A 122 3.30 -11.42 30.81
CA GLU A 122 2.43 -11.03 29.71
C GLU A 122 3.01 -9.84 28.94
N LEU A 123 3.57 -8.84 29.65
CA LEU A 123 4.25 -7.72 29.02
C LEU A 123 5.52 -8.16 28.27
N ALA A 124 6.33 -9.05 28.85
CA ALA A 124 7.50 -9.61 28.19
C ALA A 124 7.13 -10.43 26.95
N LEU A 125 6.06 -11.23 27.01
CA LEU A 125 5.55 -11.98 25.88
C LEU A 125 5.03 -11.06 24.78
N ALA A 126 4.24 -10.03 25.12
CA ALA A 126 3.76 -9.04 24.17
C ALA A 126 4.93 -8.31 23.48
N GLY A 127 5.96 -7.92 24.25
CA GLY A 127 7.18 -7.32 23.72
C GLY A 127 7.95 -8.28 22.80
N LEU A 128 8.08 -9.56 23.17
CA LEU A 128 8.71 -10.57 22.35
C LEU A 128 7.96 -10.78 21.03
N VAL A 129 6.63 -10.92 21.07
CA VAL A 129 5.80 -11.06 19.87
C VAL A 129 5.94 -9.85 18.96
N ALA A 130 5.88 -8.63 19.51
CA ALA A 130 6.09 -7.40 18.75
C ALA A 130 7.49 -7.36 18.11
N ALA A 131 8.53 -7.73 18.86
CA ALA A 131 9.90 -7.80 18.35
C ALA A 131 10.04 -8.83 17.21
N VAL A 132 9.38 -10.00 17.32
CA VAL A 132 9.35 -11.01 16.26
C VAL A 132 8.62 -10.50 15.02
N CYS A 133 7.48 -9.81 15.17
CA CYS A 133 6.76 -9.23 14.04
C CYS A 133 7.54 -8.13 13.30
N VAL A 134 8.49 -7.46 13.97
CA VAL A 134 9.39 -6.49 13.35
C VAL A 134 10.61 -7.17 12.73
N ALA A 135 11.28 -8.05 13.48
CA ALA A 135 12.51 -8.70 13.04
C ALA A 135 12.28 -9.77 11.96
N GLY A 136 11.17 -10.51 12.05
CA GLY A 136 10.83 -11.62 11.16
C GLY A 136 10.83 -11.23 9.68
N PRO A 137 10.09 -10.19 9.26
CA PRO A 137 10.14 -9.68 7.89
C PRO A 137 11.54 -9.21 7.47
N ILE A 138 12.26 -8.49 8.34
CA ILE A 138 13.60 -7.95 8.05
C ILE A 138 14.61 -9.06 7.75
N TYR A 139 14.54 -10.16 8.50
CA TYR A 139 15.44 -11.31 8.32
C TYR A 139 14.87 -12.40 7.40
N GLY A 140 13.71 -12.17 6.77
CA GLY A 140 13.10 -13.13 5.85
C GLY A 140 12.64 -14.45 6.50
N ILE A 141 12.25 -14.42 7.78
CA ILE A 141 11.88 -15.62 8.54
C ILE A 141 10.40 -15.99 8.24
N PRO A 142 10.07 -17.27 7.97
CA PRO A 142 8.67 -17.71 7.86
C PRO A 142 7.89 -17.53 9.19
N PRO A 143 6.57 -17.23 9.13
CA PRO A 143 5.72 -17.14 7.95
C PRO A 143 5.78 -15.78 7.22
N PHE A 144 6.55 -14.81 7.72
CA PHE A 144 6.59 -13.45 7.14
C PHE A 144 7.10 -13.44 5.71
N SER A 145 8.20 -14.14 5.43
CA SER A 145 8.71 -14.27 4.06
C SER A 145 7.73 -15.00 3.14
N SER A 146 7.07 -16.05 3.62
CA SER A 146 6.05 -16.77 2.85
C SER A 146 4.88 -15.88 2.46
N LEU A 147 4.42 -15.00 3.38
CA LEU A 147 3.37 -14.03 3.08
C LEU A 147 3.82 -13.00 2.03
N MET A 148 5.08 -12.53 2.10
CA MET A 148 5.63 -11.62 1.09
C MET A 148 5.74 -12.30 -0.28
N SER A 149 6.19 -13.56 -0.32
CA SER A 149 6.25 -14.35 -1.56
C SER A 149 4.87 -14.57 -2.18
N ALA A 150 3.84 -14.84 -1.37
CA ALA A 150 2.47 -14.93 -1.87
C ALA A 150 2.00 -13.61 -2.49
N GLY A 151 2.35 -12.48 -1.87
CA GLY A 151 2.06 -11.16 -2.42
C GLY A 151 2.78 -10.87 -3.75
N GLU A 152 3.98 -11.40 -3.97
CA GLU A 152 4.66 -11.28 -5.26
C GLU A 152 4.05 -12.19 -6.33
N GLN A 153 3.69 -13.43 -5.99
CA GLN A 153 3.00 -14.34 -6.92
C GLN A 153 1.69 -13.77 -7.45
N ILE A 154 0.92 -13.07 -6.60
CA ILE A 154 -0.30 -12.37 -7.05
C ILE A 154 0.04 -11.26 -8.04
N LYS A 155 1.13 -10.51 -7.81
CA LYS A 155 1.56 -9.45 -8.73
C LYS A 155 2.04 -10.02 -10.06
N ASP A 156 2.82 -11.10 -10.02
CA ASP A 156 3.30 -11.79 -11.21
C ASP A 156 2.14 -12.35 -12.04
N TYR A 157 1.11 -12.92 -11.40
CA TYR A 157 -0.10 -13.38 -12.08
C TYR A 157 -0.77 -12.27 -12.91
N TRP A 158 -0.87 -11.06 -12.39
CA TRP A 158 -1.44 -9.94 -13.13
C TRP A 158 -0.58 -9.53 -14.32
N ASP A 159 0.74 -9.48 -14.14
CA ASP A 159 1.67 -9.13 -15.21
C ASP A 159 1.66 -10.20 -16.33
N GLU A 160 1.65 -11.48 -15.97
CA GLU A 160 1.54 -12.60 -16.91
C GLU A 160 0.21 -12.59 -17.67
N THR A 161 -0.90 -12.28 -17.00
CA THR A 161 -2.22 -12.15 -17.64
C THR A 161 -2.22 -10.99 -18.63
N ALA A 162 -1.70 -9.83 -18.24
CA ALA A 162 -1.58 -8.68 -19.13
C ALA A 162 -0.70 -8.98 -20.35
N ALA A 163 0.42 -9.69 -20.17
CA ALA A 163 1.28 -10.11 -21.26
C ALA A 163 0.57 -11.11 -22.21
N ALA A 164 -0.16 -12.08 -21.67
CA ALA A 164 -0.94 -13.03 -22.47
C ALA A 164 -2.01 -12.35 -23.34
N ASP A 165 -2.59 -11.26 -22.83
CA ASP A 165 -3.59 -10.45 -23.54
C ASP A 165 -2.96 -9.37 -24.45
N ASN A 166 -1.62 -9.39 -24.65
CA ASN A 166 -0.86 -8.35 -25.36
C ASN A 166 -1.03 -6.92 -24.78
N ALA A 167 -1.47 -6.83 -23.53
CA ALA A 167 -1.67 -5.60 -22.76
C ALA A 167 -0.44 -5.26 -21.90
N GLU A 168 0.75 -5.78 -22.21
CA GLU A 168 1.99 -5.38 -21.53
C GLU A 168 2.45 -3.98 -22.03
N PRO A 169 2.77 -3.06 -21.12
CA PRO A 169 3.30 -1.76 -21.49
C PRO A 169 4.69 -1.90 -22.15
N PRO A 170 5.01 -1.07 -23.16
CA PRO A 170 6.30 -1.15 -23.84
C PRO A 170 7.48 -0.83 -22.91
N VAL A 171 7.26 0.07 -21.94
CA VAL A 171 8.19 0.36 -20.85
C VAL A 171 7.43 0.71 -19.56
N PRO A 172 8.07 0.67 -18.38
CA PRO A 172 7.45 1.17 -17.16
C PRO A 172 6.96 2.61 -17.29
N HIS A 173 5.77 2.91 -16.75
CA HIS A 173 5.17 4.25 -16.76
C HIS A 173 4.85 4.80 -18.15
N ALA A 174 4.70 3.94 -19.17
CA ALA A 174 4.35 4.37 -20.53
C ALA A 174 3.01 5.11 -20.61
N GLU A 175 2.13 4.95 -19.61
CA GLU A 175 0.90 5.73 -19.49
C GLU A 175 1.15 7.24 -19.27
N GLU A 176 2.32 7.61 -18.76
CA GLU A 176 2.70 9.00 -18.46
C GLU A 176 3.33 9.69 -19.67
N PHE A 177 3.63 8.94 -20.74
CA PHE A 177 4.28 9.46 -21.94
C PHE A 177 3.35 10.25 -22.83
N THR A 178 3.88 11.27 -23.48
CA THR A 178 3.27 11.89 -24.67
C THR A 178 3.25 10.89 -25.84
N LEU A 179 2.47 11.19 -26.89
CA LEU A 179 2.48 10.37 -28.12
C LEU A 179 3.87 10.31 -28.76
N ALA A 180 4.63 11.40 -28.71
CA ALA A 180 5.99 11.46 -29.23
C ALA A 180 6.94 10.52 -28.48
N GLU A 181 6.92 10.55 -27.15
CA GLU A 181 7.73 9.66 -26.32
C GLU A 181 7.33 8.19 -26.49
N LEU A 182 6.03 7.90 -26.59
CA LEU A 182 5.55 6.55 -26.90
C LEU A 182 6.08 6.06 -28.25
N ALA A 183 6.08 6.94 -29.26
CA ALA A 183 6.53 6.64 -30.62
C ALA A 183 8.00 6.18 -30.66
N GLU A 184 8.88 6.82 -29.87
CA GLU A 184 10.29 6.43 -29.74
C GLU A 184 10.47 4.99 -29.26
N HIS A 185 9.57 4.52 -28.39
CA HIS A 185 9.65 3.18 -27.80
C HIS A 185 9.04 2.08 -28.66
N VAL A 186 8.10 2.42 -29.55
CA VAL A 186 7.42 1.44 -30.41
C VAL A 186 7.91 1.46 -31.86
N GLY A 187 8.83 2.37 -32.20
CA GLY A 187 9.44 2.46 -33.53
C GLY A 187 8.50 3.03 -34.59
N LEU A 188 7.63 3.97 -34.19
CA LEU A 188 6.71 4.72 -35.04
C LEU A 188 7.03 6.22 -34.95
N SER A 189 6.45 7.02 -35.82
CA SER A 189 6.37 8.48 -35.66
C SER A 189 5.15 8.88 -34.83
N ALA A 190 5.21 10.05 -34.19
CA ALA A 190 4.09 10.61 -33.45
C ALA A 190 2.84 10.76 -34.35
N ASP A 191 3.04 11.18 -35.61
CA ASP A 191 1.99 11.33 -36.61
C ASP A 191 1.31 9.98 -36.96
N GLU A 192 2.08 8.88 -37.05
CA GLU A 192 1.52 7.54 -37.30
C GLU A 192 0.66 7.07 -36.12
N ILE A 193 1.12 7.29 -34.89
CA ILE A 193 0.34 6.98 -33.68
C ILE A 193 -0.93 7.83 -33.63
N ALA A 194 -0.81 9.15 -33.81
CA ALA A 194 -1.93 10.08 -33.83
C ALA A 194 -2.95 9.68 -34.91
N ALA A 195 -2.51 9.39 -36.13
CA ALA A 195 -3.41 8.99 -37.22
C ALA A 195 -4.19 7.69 -36.91
N ALA A 196 -3.55 6.70 -36.27
CA ALA A 196 -4.24 5.48 -35.85
C ALA A 196 -5.29 5.74 -34.76
N LEU A 197 -4.98 6.64 -33.82
CA LEU A 197 -5.88 7.02 -32.74
C LEU A 197 -7.04 7.88 -33.24
N GLU A 198 -6.79 8.88 -34.10
CA GLU A 198 -7.81 9.72 -34.72
C GLU A 198 -8.79 8.91 -35.57
N LEU A 199 -8.30 7.90 -36.30
CA LEU A 199 -9.15 6.98 -37.06
C LEU A 199 -10.12 6.20 -36.15
N ALA A 200 -9.70 5.92 -34.92
CA ALA A 200 -10.52 5.28 -33.89
C ALA A 200 -11.37 6.28 -33.08
N GLY A 201 -11.30 7.58 -33.40
CA GLY A 201 -12.12 8.63 -32.78
C GLY A 201 -11.47 9.33 -31.57
N TYR A 202 -10.19 9.10 -31.31
CA TYR A 202 -9.46 9.78 -30.24
C TYR A 202 -9.06 11.21 -30.63
N ASP A 203 -9.11 12.14 -29.67
CA ASP A 203 -8.59 13.49 -29.84
C ASP A 203 -7.12 13.51 -29.41
N THR A 204 -6.23 13.82 -30.36
CA THR A 204 -4.78 13.87 -30.17
C THR A 204 -4.21 15.25 -30.49
N ALA A 205 -5.03 16.30 -30.45
CA ALA A 205 -4.61 17.65 -30.82
C ALA A 205 -3.60 18.29 -29.86
N ASP A 206 -3.58 17.88 -28.58
CA ASP A 206 -2.63 18.36 -27.59
C ASP A 206 -1.42 17.41 -27.47
N GLU A 207 -0.30 17.81 -28.06
CA GLU A 207 0.95 17.05 -28.05
C GLU A 207 1.57 16.90 -26.65
N ALA A 208 1.19 17.75 -25.69
CA ALA A 208 1.69 17.67 -24.31
C ALA A 208 0.89 16.66 -23.46
N GLN A 209 -0.24 16.18 -23.97
CA GLN A 209 -1.10 15.25 -23.26
C GLN A 209 -0.49 13.85 -23.23
N SER A 210 -0.57 13.20 -22.07
CA SER A 210 -0.11 11.82 -21.91
C SER A 210 -1.08 10.81 -22.53
N VAL A 211 -0.57 9.64 -22.89
CA VAL A 211 -1.35 8.49 -23.38
C VAL A 211 -2.45 8.11 -22.39
N GLY A 212 -2.15 8.14 -21.08
CA GLY A 212 -3.12 7.89 -20.02
C GLY A 212 -4.24 8.92 -19.97
N GLU A 213 -3.93 10.20 -20.14
CA GLU A 213 -4.94 11.26 -20.20
C GLU A 213 -5.80 11.13 -21.45
N ILE A 214 -5.20 10.84 -22.62
CA ILE A 214 -5.95 10.65 -23.88
C ILE A 214 -6.94 9.49 -23.73
N ALA A 215 -6.48 8.38 -23.15
CA ALA A 215 -7.33 7.22 -22.87
C ALA A 215 -8.49 7.59 -21.93
N ALA A 216 -8.18 8.27 -20.82
CA ALA A 216 -9.15 8.62 -19.79
C ALA A 216 -10.27 9.55 -20.31
N GLN A 217 -9.97 10.49 -21.21
CA GLN A 217 -10.97 11.39 -21.78
C GLN A 217 -12.12 10.68 -22.50
N GLN A 218 -11.86 9.48 -23.02
CA GLN A 218 -12.84 8.68 -23.75
C GLN A 218 -13.27 7.40 -23.01
N GLY A 219 -12.87 7.25 -21.75
CA GLY A 219 -13.20 6.08 -20.94
C GLY A 219 -12.50 4.80 -21.40
N ALA A 220 -11.34 4.93 -22.06
CA ALA A 220 -10.49 3.83 -22.48
C ALA A 220 -9.25 3.72 -21.57
N THR A 221 -8.46 2.67 -21.77
CA THR A 221 -7.20 2.41 -21.07
C THR A 221 -5.99 2.62 -21.99
N PRO A 222 -4.80 2.98 -21.46
CA PRO A 222 -3.57 3.07 -22.26
C PRO A 222 -3.29 1.80 -23.09
N SER A 223 -3.59 0.63 -22.51
CA SER A 223 -3.42 -0.65 -23.20
C SER A 223 -4.32 -0.81 -24.42
N GLU A 224 -5.56 -0.29 -24.39
CA GLU A 224 -6.48 -0.32 -25.52
C GLU A 224 -6.03 0.63 -26.64
N LEU A 225 -5.52 1.81 -26.29
CA LEU A 225 -4.93 2.74 -27.27
C LEU A 225 -3.77 2.07 -28.00
N LEU A 226 -2.85 1.44 -27.26
CA LEU A 226 -1.73 0.74 -27.88
C LEU A 226 -2.19 -0.43 -28.75
N ALA A 227 -3.25 -1.15 -28.35
CA ALA A 227 -3.82 -2.23 -29.15
C ALA A 227 -4.35 -1.73 -30.50
N LEU A 228 -4.96 -0.54 -30.55
CA LEU A 228 -5.41 0.10 -31.79
C LEU A 228 -4.23 0.44 -32.72
N VAL A 229 -3.16 1.02 -32.17
CA VAL A 229 -1.94 1.33 -32.93
C VAL A 229 -1.30 0.04 -33.46
N ARG A 230 -1.23 -1.03 -32.65
CA ARG A 230 -0.73 -2.35 -33.08
C ARG A 230 -1.56 -2.95 -34.21
N ALA A 231 -2.89 -2.81 -34.15
CA ALA A 231 -3.78 -3.29 -35.19
C ALA A 231 -3.62 -2.52 -36.51
N ALA A 232 -3.33 -1.21 -36.44
CA ALA A 232 -3.07 -0.37 -37.61
C ALA A 232 -1.70 -0.66 -38.24
N TYR A 233 -0.70 -1.02 -37.43
CA TYR A 233 0.69 -1.22 -37.87
C TYR A 233 1.27 -2.56 -37.41
N PRO A 234 0.73 -3.73 -37.83
CA PRO A 234 1.13 -5.04 -37.30
C PRO A 234 2.59 -5.42 -37.58
N GLU A 235 3.19 -4.86 -38.64
CA GLU A 235 4.53 -5.20 -39.12
C GLU A 235 5.67 -4.39 -38.47
N THR A 236 5.37 -3.48 -37.53
CA THR A 236 6.46 -2.68 -36.93
C THR A 236 7.34 -3.56 -36.07
N ARG A 237 8.65 -3.35 -36.21
CA ARG A 237 9.69 -4.16 -35.54
C ARG A 237 9.77 -3.91 -34.02
N GLY A 238 8.97 -3.00 -33.48
CA GLY A 238 9.01 -2.54 -32.09
C GLY A 238 8.03 -3.23 -31.14
N TRP A 239 7.14 -4.10 -31.63
CA TRP A 239 6.09 -4.68 -30.78
C TRP A 239 6.56 -5.73 -29.77
N GLY A 240 7.74 -6.34 -29.95
CA GLY A 240 8.15 -7.45 -29.09
C GLY A 240 9.43 -8.17 -29.48
N ARG A 241 10.57 -7.47 -29.54
CA ARG A 241 11.88 -8.14 -29.45
C ARG A 241 12.88 -7.42 -28.55
N ILE A 242 12.51 -7.25 -27.28
CA ILE A 242 13.49 -7.24 -26.18
C ILE A 242 13.27 -8.56 -25.44
N GLY A 243 13.72 -9.68 -26.02
CA GLY A 243 13.53 -11.00 -25.41
C GLY A 243 13.77 -12.22 -26.32
N ALA A 244 13.54 -12.12 -27.63
CA ALA A 244 13.96 -13.18 -28.54
C ALA A 244 15.44 -12.96 -28.89
N ALA A 245 16.27 -13.89 -28.42
CA ALA A 245 17.67 -13.99 -28.78
C ALA A 245 17.87 -13.90 -30.30
N HIS A 246 19.02 -13.35 -30.68
CA HIS A 246 19.57 -13.44 -32.02
C HIS A 246 19.60 -14.91 -32.47
N ASP A 247 18.68 -15.29 -33.35
CA ASP A 247 18.85 -16.40 -34.27
C ASP A 247 18.59 -15.86 -35.69
N GLU A 248 19.59 -15.16 -36.22
CA GLU A 248 19.80 -15.11 -37.66
C GLU A 248 20.43 -16.47 -38.05
N PRO A 249 19.90 -17.22 -39.03
CA PRO A 249 20.60 -18.36 -39.60
C PRO A 249 21.74 -17.83 -40.46
N GLY A 250 22.88 -17.53 -39.82
CA GLY A 250 24.15 -17.38 -40.52
C GLY A 250 24.53 -18.71 -41.13
N GLU A 251 24.76 -18.71 -42.45
CA GLU A 251 25.26 -19.84 -43.23
C GLU A 251 26.44 -20.52 -42.52
N ALA A 252 26.18 -21.69 -41.94
CA ALA A 252 27.20 -22.56 -41.39
C ALA A 252 27.94 -23.20 -42.57
N SER A 253 29.17 -22.77 -42.78
CA SER A 253 30.19 -23.62 -43.40
C SER A 253 30.58 -24.68 -42.39
N ASP A 254 30.38 -25.94 -42.78
CA ASP A 254 30.73 -27.12 -41.99
C ASP A 254 32.23 -27.16 -41.70
N GLU A 255 32.61 -26.95 -40.44
CA GLU A 255 33.85 -27.51 -39.92
C GLU A 255 33.62 -28.17 -38.56
N GLN A 256 33.92 -29.46 -38.53
CA GLN A 256 33.68 -30.42 -37.47
C GLN A 256 34.53 -30.12 -36.23
N ALA A 257 33.94 -30.16 -35.02
CA ALA A 257 34.68 -30.52 -33.82
C ALA A 257 33.77 -31.08 -32.70
N HIS A 258 34.12 -32.28 -32.26
CA HIS A 258 33.57 -33.04 -31.13
C HIS A 258 33.85 -32.42 -29.75
N GLY A 259 32.95 -32.65 -28.77
CA GLY A 259 33.33 -32.63 -27.34
C GLY A 259 32.16 -32.43 -26.35
N PRO A 260 31.93 -33.33 -25.36
CA PRO A 260 30.68 -33.38 -24.60
C PRO A 260 30.67 -32.66 -23.25
N GLY A 261 29.47 -32.16 -22.90
CA GLY A 261 28.81 -32.08 -21.58
C GLY A 261 29.62 -31.89 -20.29
N ARG A 262 29.33 -30.79 -19.58
CA ARG A 262 29.57 -30.70 -18.13
C ARG A 262 28.52 -29.84 -17.43
N TRP A 263 27.82 -30.45 -16.48
CA TRP A 263 26.95 -29.81 -15.50
C TRP A 263 27.77 -28.97 -14.51
N SER A 264 27.26 -27.80 -14.12
CA SER A 264 27.72 -27.11 -12.91
C SER A 264 26.56 -26.30 -12.30
N GLU A 265 26.06 -26.80 -11.18
CA GLU A 265 25.40 -25.99 -10.15
C GLU A 265 26.35 -24.87 -9.67
N GLY A 266 25.78 -23.71 -9.36
CA GLY A 266 26.54 -22.54 -8.89
C GLY A 266 25.66 -21.61 -8.08
N ALA A 267 25.69 -21.79 -6.76
CA ALA A 267 24.99 -20.99 -5.76
C ALA A 267 25.43 -19.52 -5.78
N GLY A 268 24.47 -18.60 -5.92
CA GLY A 268 24.70 -17.16 -5.80
C GLY A 268 24.78 -16.72 -4.34
N ARG A 269 25.97 -16.32 -3.88
CA ARG A 269 26.15 -15.45 -2.70
C ARG A 269 26.57 -14.07 -3.18
N GLY A 270 25.65 -13.12 -3.17
CA GLY A 270 25.95 -11.70 -3.41
C GLY A 270 26.45 -11.02 -2.15
N MET A 271 27.74 -10.65 -2.12
CA MET A 271 28.30 -9.70 -1.16
C MET A 271 28.51 -8.37 -1.88
N GLY A 272 27.68 -7.37 -1.59
CA GLY A 272 27.86 -6.00 -2.07
C GLY A 272 28.90 -5.26 -1.23
N GLN A 273 30.04 -4.92 -1.83
CA GLN A 273 30.97 -3.90 -1.35
C GLN A 273 31.01 -2.76 -2.36
N GLY A 274 30.36 -1.64 -2.02
CA GLY A 274 30.49 -0.37 -2.74
C GLY A 274 31.38 0.60 -1.96
N ARG A 275 32.67 0.67 -2.31
CA ARG A 275 33.57 1.78 -1.94
C ARG A 275 33.46 2.86 -3.03
N GLY A 276 32.81 3.98 -2.70
CA GLY A 276 32.82 5.19 -3.54
C GLY A 276 34.00 6.09 -3.17
N MET A 277 35.02 6.14 -4.02
CA MET A 277 36.07 7.17 -4.01
C MET A 277 35.59 8.40 -4.78
N GLY A 278 35.45 9.55 -4.10
CA GLY A 278 35.25 10.85 -4.73
C GLY A 278 36.52 11.70 -4.64
N ARG A 279 37.27 11.81 -5.74
CA ARG A 279 38.33 12.81 -5.92
C ARG A 279 37.69 14.13 -6.37
N GLY A 280 37.81 15.17 -5.57
CA GLY A 280 37.55 16.56 -5.97
C GLY A 280 38.80 17.40 -5.74
N ARG A 281 39.53 17.73 -6.82
CA ARG A 281 40.61 18.73 -6.82
C ARG A 281 39.98 20.12 -6.79
N GLY A 282 40.28 20.90 -5.76
CA GLY A 282 40.10 22.35 -5.73
C GLY A 282 41.41 23.00 -5.36
N ALA A 283 42.12 23.54 -6.35
CA ALA A 283 43.32 24.34 -6.15
C ALA A 283 42.89 25.75 -5.70
N GLY A 284 43.38 26.19 -4.55
CA GLY A 284 43.24 27.56 -4.05
C GLY A 284 44.43 27.86 -3.16
N ALA A 285 45.47 28.42 -3.75
CA ALA A 285 46.67 28.88 -3.06
C ALA A 285 46.37 30.10 -2.19
N GLY A 286 46.96 30.13 -0.99
CA GLY A 286 46.91 31.29 -0.10
C GLY A 286 47.72 31.03 1.16
N ALA A 287 49.01 31.32 1.08
CA ALA A 287 50.01 31.15 2.12
C ALA A 287 49.78 32.05 3.35
N GLY A 288 50.27 31.64 4.52
CA GLY A 288 50.43 32.54 5.66
C GLY A 288 50.75 31.82 6.97
N GLN A 289 52.05 31.69 7.25
CA GLN A 289 52.62 31.13 8.48
C GLN A 289 52.25 31.95 9.74
N GLY A 290 52.21 31.29 10.90
CA GLY A 290 52.16 31.98 12.19
C GLY A 290 52.03 31.07 13.41
N ARG A 291 53.13 30.40 13.76
CA ARG A 291 53.36 29.74 15.07
C ARG A 291 53.75 30.80 16.12
N TRP A 292 53.68 30.43 17.40
CA TRP A 292 54.15 31.11 18.64
C TRP A 292 53.07 31.99 19.32
N ASN A 293 52.84 32.04 20.64
CA ASN A 293 53.42 31.42 21.83
C ASN A 293 52.57 31.83 23.08
N THR A 294 52.73 31.10 24.19
CA THR A 294 52.71 31.52 25.62
C THR A 294 51.47 32.11 26.33
N GLY A 295 51.22 31.54 27.52
CA GLY A 295 50.74 32.22 28.75
C GLY A 295 49.22 32.24 28.92
N GLY A 296 48.59 31.79 30.00
CA GLY A 296 49.04 31.66 31.39
C GLY A 296 48.92 33.00 32.12
N HIS A 297 47.79 33.24 32.80
CA HIS A 297 47.51 34.09 34.00
C HIS A 297 45.98 34.21 34.11
N ALA A 298 45.34 33.61 35.12
CA ALA A 298 45.08 34.18 36.44
C ALA A 298 44.19 35.44 36.38
N GLU A 299 42.87 35.24 36.52
CA GLU A 299 42.00 35.78 37.57
C GLU A 299 40.62 35.10 37.49
#